data_AF-F0H924-F1
#
_entry.id   AF-F0H924-F1
#
_cell.length_a   1.000
_cell.length_b   1.000
_cell.length_c   1.000
_cell.angle_alpha   90.00
_cell.angle_beta   90.00
_cell.angle_gamma   90.00
#
_symmetry.space_group_name_H-M   'P 1'
#
loop_
_entity.id
_entity.type
_entity.pdbx_description
1 polymer ?
#
loop_
_entity_poly.entity_id
_entity_poly.type
_entity_poly.pdbx_seq_one_letter_code
_entity_poly.pdbx_strand_id
1 'polypeptide(L)'
;MDYKYIEQLLERYWRCETSLQEEEILRMFFSQEDIPAALLPYRHLFAYAQSEKTEEVLGDDFDRKVLGRIEEEEPVKARVITMRQRFMPLFKAAAVVAIFLTLGNAMQVAFSDGDGRQAVPATAAVEKPQEGPSVAKADSVKGDTLQHKMQSPVSTLTK
;
A
#
# COMPACT_ATOMS: atom_id res chain seq x y z
N MET A 1 -12.77 -12.10 -51.42
CA MET A 1 -12.43 -12.05 -49.99
C MET A 1 -12.81 -13.37 -49.36
N ASP A 2 -11.99 -13.90 -48.43
CA ASP A 2 -12.27 -15.16 -47.75
C ASP A 2 -13.28 -14.95 -46.61
N TYR A 3 -14.55 -15.23 -46.86
CA TYR A 3 -15.62 -15.12 -45.86
C TYR A 3 -15.37 -16.01 -44.64
N LYS A 4 -14.69 -17.16 -44.83
CA LYS A 4 -14.29 -18.07 -43.74
C LYS A 4 -13.34 -17.41 -42.74
N TYR A 5 -12.45 -16.53 -43.21
CA TYR A 5 -11.53 -15.83 -42.31
C TYR A 5 -12.27 -14.80 -41.48
N ILE A 6 -13.20 -14.05 -42.09
CA ILE A 6 -14.04 -13.09 -41.36
C ILE A 6 -14.88 -13.80 -40.29
N GLU A 7 -15.50 -14.95 -40.60
CA GLU A 7 -16.26 -15.73 -39.62
C GLU A 7 -15.43 -16.17 -38.41
N GLN A 8 -14.20 -16.67 -38.65
CA GLN A 8 -13.28 -17.04 -37.56
C GLN A 8 -12.87 -15.84 -36.72
N LEU A 9 -12.64 -14.70 -37.38
CA LEU A 9 -12.25 -13.47 -36.71
C LEU A 9 -13.37 -12.93 -35.84
N LEU A 10 -14.60 -13.05 -36.34
CA LEU A 10 -15.81 -12.75 -35.61
C LEU A 10 -15.91 -13.65 -34.36
N GLU A 11 -15.77 -14.98 -34.50
CA GLU A 11 -15.78 -15.91 -33.36
C GLU A 11 -14.78 -15.52 -32.27
N ARG A 12 -13.56 -15.14 -32.66
CA ARG A 12 -12.54 -14.63 -31.73
C ARG A 12 -12.89 -13.26 -31.14
N TYR A 13 -13.52 -12.38 -31.90
CA TYR A 13 -13.98 -11.08 -31.43
C TYR A 13 -14.99 -11.24 -30.30
N TRP A 14 -15.93 -12.18 -30.41
CA TRP A 14 -16.86 -12.52 -29.33
C TRP A 14 -16.18 -13.10 -28.09
N ARG A 15 -15.05 -13.77 -28.26
CA ARG A 15 -14.21 -14.25 -27.15
C ARG A 15 -13.28 -13.17 -26.59
N CYS A 16 -13.28 -11.96 -27.15
CA CYS A 16 -12.36 -10.87 -26.82
C CYS A 16 -10.87 -11.27 -27.03
N GLU A 17 -10.59 -12.10 -28.03
CA GLU A 17 -9.25 -12.61 -28.35
C GLU A 17 -8.64 -11.96 -29.62
N THR A 18 -9.26 -10.90 -30.15
CA THR A 18 -8.80 -10.20 -31.35
C THR A 18 -7.77 -9.11 -31.04
N SER A 19 -6.85 -8.89 -31.98
CA SER A 19 -5.96 -7.72 -31.95
C SER A 19 -6.62 -6.49 -32.58
N LEU A 20 -6.05 -5.30 -32.35
CA LEU A 20 -6.54 -4.06 -32.95
C LEU A 20 -6.46 -4.08 -34.48
N GLN A 21 -5.45 -4.73 -35.06
CA GLN A 21 -5.31 -4.87 -36.51
C GLN A 21 -6.39 -5.78 -37.09
N GLU A 22 -6.73 -6.85 -36.37
CA GLU A 22 -7.80 -7.77 -36.74
C GLU A 22 -9.17 -7.07 -36.70
N GLU A 23 -9.43 -6.27 -35.68
CA GLU A 23 -10.65 -5.45 -35.60
C GLU A 23 -10.73 -4.40 -36.70
N GLU A 24 -9.59 -3.85 -37.13
CA GLU A 24 -9.54 -2.93 -38.27
C GLU A 24 -9.94 -3.64 -39.58
N ILE A 25 -9.53 -4.89 -39.76
CA ILE A 25 -9.98 -5.71 -40.90
C ILE A 25 -11.50 -5.92 -40.85
N LEU A 26 -12.07 -6.24 -39.68
CA LEU A 26 -13.52 -6.35 -39.52
C LEU A 26 -14.22 -5.04 -39.89
N ARG A 27 -13.75 -3.90 -39.38
CA ARG A 27 -14.29 -2.58 -39.71
C ARG A 27 -14.22 -2.27 -41.20
N MET A 28 -13.09 -2.54 -41.85
CA MET A 28 -12.93 -2.35 -43.29
C MET A 28 -13.85 -3.26 -44.10
N PHE A 29 -14.02 -4.52 -43.69
CA PHE A 29 -14.90 -5.46 -44.36
C PHE A 29 -16.38 -5.02 -44.29
N PHE A 30 -16.86 -4.65 -43.11
CA PHE A 30 -18.25 -4.23 -42.92
C PHE A 30 -18.56 -2.82 -43.45
N SER A 31 -17.53 -2.04 -43.81
CA SER A 31 -17.68 -0.77 -44.51
C SER A 31 -18.06 -0.95 -46.00
N GLN A 32 -17.71 -2.10 -46.60
CA GLN A 32 -18.01 -2.39 -48.01
C GLN A 32 -19.51 -2.64 -48.24
N GLU A 33 -20.01 -2.39 -49.46
CA GLU A 33 -21.43 -2.57 -49.81
C GLU A 33 -21.78 -4.05 -50.06
N ASP A 34 -20.85 -4.86 -50.57
CA ASP A 34 -21.04 -6.28 -50.87
C ASP A 34 -20.74 -7.18 -49.66
N ILE A 35 -21.76 -7.49 -48.85
CA ILE A 35 -21.65 -8.37 -47.67
C ILE A 35 -22.62 -9.55 -47.80
N PRO A 36 -22.19 -10.80 -47.51
CA PRO A 36 -23.08 -11.96 -47.51
C PRO A 36 -24.26 -11.83 -46.55
N ALA A 37 -25.41 -12.38 -46.91
CA ALA A 37 -26.64 -12.28 -46.13
C ALA A 37 -26.51 -12.77 -44.68
N ALA A 38 -25.66 -13.76 -44.42
CA ALA A 38 -25.39 -14.27 -43.07
C ALA A 38 -24.66 -13.26 -42.16
N LEU A 39 -23.90 -12.34 -42.74
CA LEU A 39 -23.07 -11.36 -42.01
C LEU A 39 -23.70 -9.96 -41.95
N LEU A 40 -24.71 -9.69 -42.79
CA LEU A 40 -25.46 -8.43 -42.77
C LEU A 40 -25.94 -7.97 -41.38
N PRO A 41 -26.43 -8.85 -40.48
CA PRO A 41 -26.89 -8.42 -39.15
C PRO A 41 -25.79 -7.77 -38.31
N TYR A 42 -24.52 -8.14 -38.54
CA TYR A 42 -23.38 -7.63 -37.77
C TYR A 42 -22.83 -6.31 -38.30
N ARG A 43 -23.28 -5.84 -39.47
CA ARG A 43 -22.79 -4.62 -40.11
C ARG A 43 -22.86 -3.40 -39.19
N HIS A 44 -23.97 -3.24 -38.49
CA HIS A 44 -24.20 -2.09 -37.60
C HIS A 44 -23.20 -2.01 -36.45
N LEU A 45 -22.68 -3.16 -35.97
CA LEU A 45 -21.69 -3.19 -34.88
C LEU A 45 -20.38 -2.52 -35.29
N PHE A 46 -19.98 -2.68 -36.55
CA PHE A 46 -18.70 -2.19 -37.05
C PHE A 46 -18.81 -0.87 -37.83
N ALA A 47 -19.99 -0.56 -38.36
CA ALA A 47 -20.25 0.69 -39.09
C ALA A 47 -20.23 1.92 -38.17
N TYR A 48 -20.85 1.82 -36.99
CA TYR A 48 -20.95 2.91 -36.02
C TYR A 48 -19.58 3.38 -35.52
N ALA A 49 -18.70 2.43 -35.23
CA ALA A 49 -17.34 2.69 -34.76
C ALA A 49 -16.45 3.42 -35.78
N GLN A 50 -16.86 3.48 -37.06
CA GLN A 50 -16.13 4.19 -38.10
C GLN A 50 -16.67 5.60 -38.33
N SER A 51 -17.99 5.80 -38.25
CA SER A 51 -18.63 7.10 -38.49
C SER A 51 -18.39 8.11 -37.38
N GLU A 52 -18.36 7.68 -36.11
CA GLU A 52 -18.31 8.62 -34.98
C GLU A 52 -16.92 9.03 -34.53
N LYS A 53 -15.86 8.34 -34.97
CA LYS A 53 -14.47 8.71 -34.64
C LYS A 53 -14.15 10.16 -34.97
N THR A 54 -14.92 10.78 -35.86
CA THR A 54 -14.69 12.14 -36.32
C THR A 54 -15.72 13.14 -35.82
N GLU A 55 -16.91 12.70 -35.40
CA GLU A 55 -18.05 13.62 -35.23
C GLU A 55 -18.50 13.86 -33.79
N GLU A 56 -18.14 13.01 -32.82
CA GLU A 56 -18.66 13.14 -31.44
C GLU A 56 -17.55 13.12 -30.38
N VAL A 57 -16.61 14.06 -30.51
CA VAL A 57 -15.64 14.31 -29.43
C VAL A 57 -16.37 15.03 -28.30
N LEU A 58 -16.28 14.48 -27.09
CA LEU A 58 -16.80 15.12 -25.89
C LEU A 58 -16.17 16.51 -25.74
N GLY A 59 -17.00 17.53 -25.51
CA GLY A 59 -16.53 18.91 -25.40
C GLY A 59 -15.77 19.16 -24.09
N ASP A 60 -15.00 20.25 -24.07
CA ASP A 60 -14.17 20.67 -22.93
C ASP A 60 -14.92 20.77 -21.59
N ASP A 61 -16.24 21.02 -21.63
CA ASP A 61 -17.11 21.06 -20.44
C ASP A 61 -17.22 19.70 -19.74
N PHE A 62 -17.23 18.59 -20.51
CA PHE A 62 -17.25 17.24 -19.96
C PHE A 62 -15.92 16.94 -19.26
N ASP A 63 -14.81 17.23 -19.93
CA ASP A 63 -13.46 17.03 -19.39
C ASP A 63 -13.28 17.80 -18.09
N ARG A 64 -13.69 19.08 -18.07
CA ARG A 64 -13.65 19.91 -16.86
C ARG A 64 -14.48 19.31 -15.71
N LYS A 65 -15.65 18.76 -16.00
CA LYS A 65 -16.52 18.14 -14.99
C LYS A 65 -15.93 16.83 -14.44
N VAL A 66 -15.33 16.01 -15.31
CA VAL A 66 -14.68 14.76 -14.92
C VAL A 66 -13.42 15.04 -14.09
N LEU A 67 -12.55 15.94 -14.57
CA LEU A 67 -11.36 16.37 -13.85
C LEU A 67 -11.69 16.97 -12.49
N GLY A 68 -12.72 17.84 -12.42
CA GLY A 68 -13.17 18.41 -11.15
C GLY A 68 -13.62 17.36 -10.14
N ARG A 69 -14.24 16.26 -10.59
CA ARG A 69 -14.66 15.17 -9.70
C ARG A 69 -13.51 14.24 -9.27
N ILE A 70 -12.45 14.15 -10.05
CA ILE A 70 -11.24 13.40 -9.71
C ILE A 70 -10.35 14.21 -8.75
N GLU A 71 -10.27 15.53 -8.96
CA GLU A 71 -9.46 16.45 -8.16
C GLU A 71 -10.08 16.80 -6.79
N GLU A 72 -11.36 16.48 -6.57
CA GLU A 72 -12.05 16.58 -5.27
C GLU A 72 -11.44 15.70 -4.15
N GLU A 73 -10.52 14.78 -4.48
CA GLU A 73 -9.69 14.12 -3.47
C GLU A 73 -8.62 15.10 -2.95
N GLU A 74 -8.99 15.91 -1.95
CA GLU A 74 -8.08 16.83 -1.28
C GLU A 74 -6.75 16.14 -0.97
N PRO A 75 -5.59 16.72 -1.36
CA PRO A 75 -4.31 16.11 -1.06
C PRO A 75 -4.17 16.03 0.46
N VAL A 76 -4.21 14.81 1.00
CA VAL A 76 -3.96 14.59 2.43
C VAL A 76 -2.60 15.19 2.74
N LYS A 77 -2.59 16.29 3.50
CA LYS A 77 -1.36 16.93 3.98
C LYS A 77 -0.68 15.94 4.93
N ALA A 78 0.15 15.07 4.37
CA ALA A 78 0.97 14.15 5.13
C ALA A 78 1.97 14.98 5.93
N ARG A 79 1.62 15.30 7.18
CA ARG A 79 2.51 16.06 8.06
C ARG A 79 3.61 15.12 8.55
N VAL A 80 4.80 15.26 7.97
CA VAL A 80 5.97 14.48 8.39
C VAL A 80 6.40 14.96 9.77
N ILE A 81 6.08 14.20 10.81
CA ILE A 81 6.55 14.45 12.17
C ILE A 81 7.95 13.85 12.31
N THR A 82 8.94 14.66 12.65
CA THR A 82 10.31 14.18 12.89
C THR A 82 10.41 13.49 14.25
N MET A 83 11.25 12.47 14.39
CA MET A 83 11.47 11.75 15.66
C MET A 83 11.78 12.71 16.82
N ARG A 84 12.59 13.74 16.56
CA ARG A 84 12.94 14.77 17.56
C ARG A 84 11.70 15.47 18.15
N GLN A 85 10.70 15.77 17.32
CA GLN A 85 9.46 16.42 17.78
C GLN A 85 8.62 15.49 18.67
N ARG A 86 8.66 14.17 18.41
CA ARG A 86 7.95 13.17 19.22
C ARG A 86 8.54 12.98 20.61
N PHE A 87 9.86 13.14 20.77
CA PHE A 87 10.54 13.00 22.07
C PHE A 87 10.58 14.31 22.89
N MET A 88 10.32 15.47 22.28
CA MET A 88 10.26 16.78 22.96
C MET A 88 9.43 16.79 24.27
N PRO A 89 8.21 16.21 24.36
CA PRO A 89 7.45 16.21 25.61
C PRO A 89 8.11 15.41 26.74
N LEU A 90 8.84 14.33 26.42
CA LEU A 90 9.55 13.54 27.42
C LEU A 90 10.76 14.31 27.98
N PHE A 91 11.50 15.01 27.12
CA PHE A 91 12.59 15.88 27.57
C PHE A 91 12.10 17.03 28.45
N LYS A 92 10.92 17.60 28.15
CA LYS A 92 10.29 18.60 29.02
C LYS A 92 9.98 18.04 30.42
N ALA A 93 9.40 16.85 30.49
CA ALA A 93 9.11 16.19 31.76
C ALA A 93 10.40 15.88 32.54
N ALA A 94 11.42 15.33 31.86
CA ALA A 94 12.71 15.00 32.47
C ALA A 94 13.41 16.24 33.05
N ALA A 95 13.36 17.38 32.36
CA ALA A 95 13.96 18.63 32.85
C ALA A 95 13.30 19.13 34.14
N VAL A 96 11.97 19.05 34.23
CA VAL A 96 11.24 19.43 35.45
C VAL A 96 11.62 18.52 36.62
N VAL A 97 11.65 17.21 36.39
CA VAL A 97 12.07 16.22 37.40
C VAL A 97 13.51 16.47 37.84
N ALA A 98 14.41 16.75 36.90
CA ALA A 98 15.80 17.08 37.19
C ALA A 98 15.92 18.35 38.05
N ILE A 99 15.14 19.41 37.77
CA ILE A 99 15.13 20.63 38.59
C ILE A 99 14.67 20.33 40.02
N PHE A 100 13.62 19.54 40.21
CA PHE A 100 13.17 19.16 41.54
C PHE A 100 14.20 18.31 42.29
N LEU A 101 14.84 17.37 41.60
CA LEU A 101 15.92 16.56 42.18
C LEU A 101 17.14 17.41 42.53
N THR A 102 17.56 18.33 41.66
CA THR A 102 18.76 19.16 41.89
C THR A 102 18.51 20.16 43.01
N LEU A 103 17.37 20.85 43.00
CA LEU A 103 17.05 21.82 44.04
C LEU A 103 16.70 21.15 45.37
N GLY A 104 15.98 20.03 45.34
CA GLY A 104 15.67 19.24 46.53
C GLY A 104 16.92 18.65 47.19
N ASN A 105 17.87 18.14 46.40
CA ASN A 105 19.14 17.64 46.93
C ASN A 105 20.05 18.78 47.43
N ALA A 106 20.12 19.91 46.71
CA ALA A 106 20.90 21.08 47.12
C ALA A 106 20.39 21.69 48.44
N MET A 107 19.07 21.73 48.67
CA MET A 107 18.51 22.17 49.94
C MET A 107 18.95 21.27 51.10
N GLN A 108 18.92 19.95 50.94
CA GLN A 108 19.39 19.02 51.99
C GLN A 108 20.86 19.23 52.32
N VAL A 109 21.72 19.39 51.31
CA VAL A 109 23.14 19.68 51.50
C VAL A 109 23.37 21.03 52.17
N ALA A 110 22.62 22.07 51.79
CA ALA A 110 22.73 23.41 52.39
C ALA A 110 22.23 23.49 53.84
N PHE A 111 21.27 22.64 54.24
CA PHE A 111 20.77 22.57 55.62
C PHE A 111 21.54 21.56 56.51
N SER A 112 22.47 20.79 55.94
CA SER A 112 23.26 19.78 56.67
C SER A 112 24.63 20.28 57.13
N ASP A 113 24.96 21.57 56.96
CA ASP A 113 26.26 22.16 57.32
C ASP A 113 26.46 22.36 58.84
N GLY A 114 25.72 21.63 59.67
CA GLY A 114 25.69 21.74 61.13
C GLY A 114 25.87 20.45 61.91
N ASP A 115 26.03 19.28 61.29
CA ASP A 115 26.39 18.07 62.04
C ASP A 115 27.26 17.12 61.20
N GLY A 116 28.45 16.83 61.73
CA GLY A 116 29.50 16.07 61.07
C GLY A 116 29.14 14.60 60.93
N ARG A 117 28.50 14.22 59.82
CA ARG A 117 28.51 12.85 59.32
C ARG A 117 28.71 12.84 57.81
N GLN A 118 29.83 12.24 57.40
CA GLN A 118 30.18 11.95 56.01
C GLN A 118 29.02 11.29 55.27
N ALA A 119 28.41 12.02 54.34
CA ALA A 119 27.58 11.43 53.30
C ALA A 119 28.53 10.87 52.23
N VAL A 120 28.79 9.57 52.27
CA VAL A 120 29.44 8.86 51.17
C VAL A 120 28.60 9.02 49.90
N PRO A 121 29.22 9.29 48.73
CA PRO A 121 28.49 9.24 47.47
C PRO A 121 27.91 7.84 47.33
N ALA A 122 26.63 7.73 46.98
CA ALA A 122 26.00 6.46 46.66
C ALA A 122 26.64 5.89 45.37
N THR A 123 27.83 5.31 45.50
CA THR A 123 28.26 4.27 44.59
C THR A 123 27.23 3.16 44.72
N ALA A 124 26.60 2.78 43.61
CA ALA A 124 25.68 1.66 43.58
C ALA A 124 26.38 0.46 44.21
N ALA A 125 25.95 0.08 45.41
CA ALA A 125 26.40 -1.13 46.05
C ALA A 125 26.01 -2.29 45.11
N VAL A 126 27.01 -2.87 44.45
CA VAL A 126 26.85 -4.14 43.77
C VAL A 126 26.66 -5.17 44.87
N GLU A 127 25.40 -5.46 45.19
CA GLU A 127 25.05 -6.58 46.04
C GLU A 127 25.48 -7.87 45.32
N LYS A 128 26.32 -8.66 45.99
CA LYS A 128 26.76 -9.97 45.51
C LYS A 128 25.53 -10.90 45.48
N PRO A 129 25.24 -11.63 44.39
CA PRO A 129 24.04 -12.45 44.32
C PRO A 129 24.12 -13.59 45.34
N GLN A 130 23.09 -13.76 46.15
CA GLN A 130 22.87 -15.03 46.86
C GLN A 130 22.27 -16.03 45.87
N GLU A 131 22.96 -17.16 45.65
CA GLU A 131 22.40 -18.30 44.91
C GLU A 131 21.27 -18.92 45.73
N GLY A 132 20.03 -18.54 45.41
CA GLY A 132 18.83 -19.27 45.82
C GLY A 132 18.65 -20.55 45.00
N PRO A 133 17.89 -21.55 45.48
CA PRO A 133 17.65 -22.78 44.73
C PRO A 133 17.01 -22.44 43.38
N SER A 134 17.69 -22.83 42.31
CA SER A 134 17.32 -22.52 40.93
C SER A 134 15.96 -23.12 40.59
N VAL A 135 14.96 -22.25 40.43
CA VAL A 135 13.60 -22.61 40.00
C VAL A 135 13.41 -22.32 38.51
N ALA A 136 14.41 -22.65 37.69
CA ALA A 136 14.19 -22.74 36.26
C ALA A 136 13.39 -24.03 36.00
N LYS A 137 12.07 -23.98 36.16
CA LYS A 137 11.21 -24.87 35.39
C LYS A 137 11.52 -24.55 33.93
N ALA A 138 12.21 -25.47 33.27
CA ALA A 138 12.35 -25.50 31.83
C ALA A 138 10.92 -25.52 31.27
N ASP A 139 10.39 -24.34 30.94
CA ASP A 139 9.11 -24.28 30.28
C ASP A 139 9.34 -24.80 28.87
N SER A 140 8.71 -25.94 28.64
CA SER A 140 8.90 -26.76 27.47
C SER A 140 8.20 -26.04 26.34
N VAL A 141 8.95 -25.35 25.47
CA VAL A 141 8.44 -24.93 24.15
C VAL A 141 8.18 -26.21 23.36
N LYS A 142 6.99 -26.77 23.53
CA LYS A 142 6.41 -27.81 22.69
C LYS A 142 5.32 -27.18 21.85
N GLY A 143 5.67 -26.96 20.58
CA GLY A 143 4.76 -26.94 19.43
C GLY A 143 3.80 -25.76 19.35
N ASP A 144 3.71 -25.15 18.17
CA ASP A 144 2.88 -25.80 17.17
C ASP A 144 3.27 -25.41 15.75
N THR A 145 3.28 -26.42 14.90
CA THR A 145 3.59 -26.35 13.48
C THR A 145 2.27 -26.13 12.75
N LEU A 146 1.95 -24.91 12.34
CA LEU A 146 0.94 -24.70 11.31
C LEU A 146 1.64 -24.34 9.99
N GLN A 147 1.91 -25.40 9.23
CA GLN A 147 2.24 -25.37 7.82
C GLN A 147 1.12 -24.64 7.07
N HIS A 148 1.27 -23.34 6.84
CA HIS A 148 0.41 -22.64 5.89
C HIS A 148 0.91 -22.96 4.48
N LYS A 149 0.40 -24.06 3.93
CA LYS A 149 0.55 -24.45 2.53
C LYS A 149 -0.01 -23.32 1.65
N MET A 150 0.87 -22.41 1.20
CA MET A 150 0.56 -21.52 0.09
C MET A 150 0.43 -22.37 -1.16
N GLN A 151 -0.79 -22.43 -1.67
CA GLN A 151 -1.12 -23.11 -2.91
C GLN A 151 -1.27 -22.04 -3.99
N SER A 152 -0.40 -22.11 -5.01
CA SER A 152 -0.52 -21.67 -6.42
C SER A 152 0.80 -21.05 -6.93
N PRO A 153 1.11 -21.04 -8.25
CA PRO A 153 0.63 -21.89 -9.35
C PRO A 153 1.79 -22.47 -10.23
N VAL A 154 1.42 -23.54 -10.96
CA VAL A 154 1.80 -23.91 -12.34
C VAL A 154 3.07 -23.32 -12.96
N SER A 155 3.99 -24.20 -13.39
CA SER A 155 4.64 -24.10 -14.71
C SER A 155 5.11 -25.48 -15.18
N THR A 156 4.36 -26.00 -16.16
CA THR A 156 4.69 -27.12 -17.03
C THR A 156 5.93 -26.77 -17.86
N LEU A 157 6.95 -27.63 -17.91
CA LEU A 157 7.95 -27.59 -18.97
C LEU A 157 8.41 -29.00 -19.33
N THR A 158 7.95 -29.39 -20.51
CA THR A 158 8.21 -30.58 -21.30
C THR A 158 9.69 -30.72 -21.66
N LYS A 159 10.23 -31.94 -21.61
CA LYS A 159 11.11 -32.49 -22.65
C LYS A 159 11.08 -34.00 -22.64
#